data_AF-C3NJE9-F1
#
_entry.id   AF-C3NJE9-F1
#
_cell.length_a   1.000
_cell.length_b   1.000
_cell.length_c   1.000
_cell.angle_alpha   90.00
_cell.angle_beta   90.00
_cell.angle_gamma   90.00
#
_symmetry.space_group_name_H-M   'P 1'
#
loop_
_entity.id
_entity.type
_entity.pdbx_description
1 polymer ?
#
loop_
_entity_poly.entity_id
_entity_poly.type
_entity_poly.pdbx_seq_one_letter_code
_entity_poly.pdbx_strand_id
1 'polypeptide(L)'
;MHTIQVKGLFKRNPVPFGSNLNNLIAEFYVIVLLNELKSEPWAFVLKKENIIEKLVKRDKNRKVSYWLNDRKFLSEFKDKWDIIGYGY
;
A
#
# COMPACT_ATOMS: atom_id res chain seq x y z
N MET A 1 -2.31 4.87 -20.62
CA MET A 1 -2.55 3.55 -20.00
C MET A 1 -2.08 3.65 -18.55
N HIS A 2 -2.98 3.46 -17.59
CA HIS A 2 -2.65 3.53 -16.16
C HIS A 2 -2.31 2.14 -15.62
N THR A 3 -1.43 2.07 -14.61
CA THR A 3 -1.02 0.82 -13.98
C THR A 3 -1.44 0.80 -12.51
N ILE A 4 -2.00 -0.32 -12.07
CA ILE A 4 -2.45 -0.52 -10.69
C ILE A 4 -1.75 -1.77 -10.14
N GLN A 5 -1.17 -1.66 -8.95
CA GLN A 5 -0.70 -2.81 -8.19
C GLN A 5 -1.56 -3.05 -6.95
N VAL A 6 -2.09 -4.27 -6.82
CA VAL A 6 -2.89 -4.68 -5.66
C VAL A 6 -2.02 -5.46 -4.67
N LYS A 7 -2.15 -5.17 -3.37
CA LYS A 7 -1.51 -5.91 -2.28
C LYS A 7 -2.56 -6.33 -1.26
N GLY A 8 -2.79 -7.64 -1.18
CA GLY A 8 -3.62 -8.23 -0.12
C GLY A 8 -2.83 -8.40 1.17
N LEU A 9 -3.41 -7.97 2.28
CA LEU A 9 -2.86 -8.14 3.62
C LEU A 9 -3.89 -8.78 4.52
N PHE A 10 -3.39 -9.66 5.37
CA PHE A 10 -4.16 -10.25 6.43
C PHE A 10 -3.80 -9.58 7.75
N LYS A 11 -4.79 -9.37 8.63
CA LYS A 11 -4.64 -8.66 9.91
C LYS A 11 -4.02 -7.27 9.73
N ARG A 12 -3.62 -6.60 10.82
CA ARG A 12 -3.05 -5.25 10.77
C ARG A 12 -1.55 -5.22 10.44
N ASN A 13 -1.08 -6.14 9.60
CA ASN A 13 0.32 -6.28 9.27
C ASN A 13 0.84 -5.07 8.47
N PRO A 14 2.13 -4.70 8.63
CA PRO A 14 2.74 -3.69 7.77
C PRO A 14 2.85 -4.18 6.33
N VAL A 15 2.78 -3.24 5.37
CA VAL A 15 2.72 -3.56 3.94
C VAL A 15 4.14 -3.71 3.39
N PRO A 16 4.52 -4.88 2.84
CA PRO A 16 5.86 -5.06 2.27
C PRO A 16 5.96 -4.47 0.87
N PHE A 17 7.04 -3.73 0.62
CA PHE A 17 7.42 -3.19 -0.69
C PHE A 17 8.76 -3.75 -1.22
N GLY A 18 9.23 -4.83 -0.60
CA GLY A 18 10.41 -5.58 -1.08
C GLY A 18 11.73 -4.90 -0.72
N SER A 19 12.81 -5.28 -1.41
CA SER A 19 14.17 -4.81 -1.14
C SER A 19 14.65 -3.73 -2.12
N ASN A 20 13.91 -3.45 -3.19
CA ASN A 20 14.29 -2.52 -4.24
C ASN A 20 13.12 -1.61 -4.62
N LEU A 21 13.28 -0.30 -4.38
CA LEU A 21 12.26 0.71 -4.70
C LEU A 21 12.09 0.94 -6.21
N ASN A 22 13.08 0.57 -7.04
CA ASN A 22 12.95 0.66 -8.50
C ASN A 22 11.87 -0.29 -9.04
N ASN A 23 11.46 -1.30 -8.26
CA ASN A 23 10.39 -2.21 -8.62
C ASN A 23 8.98 -1.61 -8.39
N LEU A 24 8.88 -0.38 -7.87
CA LEU A 24 7.63 0.35 -7.73
C LEU A 24 7.20 0.92 -9.09
N ILE A 25 6.71 0.06 -9.98
CA ILE A 25 6.40 0.44 -11.37
C ILE A 25 4.96 0.91 -11.58
N ALA A 26 4.05 0.60 -10.64
CA ALA A 26 2.67 1.01 -10.75
C ALA A 26 2.48 2.49 -10.40
N GLU A 27 1.57 3.15 -11.09
CA GLU A 27 1.13 4.52 -10.79
C GLU A 27 0.27 4.56 -9.52
N PHE A 28 -0.64 3.59 -9.42
CA PHE A 28 -1.54 3.44 -8.29
C PHE A 28 -1.32 2.14 -7.53
N TYR A 29 -1.59 2.17 -6.24
CA TYR A 29 -1.54 1.01 -5.38
C TYR A 29 -2.85 0.87 -4.61
N VAL A 30 -3.39 -0.33 -4.62
CA VAL A 30 -4.56 -0.70 -3.83
C VAL A 30 -4.13 -1.70 -2.77
N ILE A 31 -4.16 -1.28 -1.51
CA ILE A 31 -3.88 -2.15 -0.37
C ILE A 31 -5.22 -2.65 0.16
N VAL A 32 -5.43 -3.96 0.14
CA VAL A 32 -6.66 -4.60 0.62
C VAL A 32 -6.36 -5.28 1.95
N LEU A 33 -7.05 -4.86 3.00
CA LEU A 33 -6.91 -5.40 4.34
C LEU A 33 -8.08 -6.32 4.67
N LEU A 34 -7.79 -7.61 4.78
CA LEU A 34 -8.73 -8.61 5.29
C LEU A 34 -8.70 -8.58 6.83
N ASN A 35 -9.85 -8.31 7.43
CA ASN A 35 -10.03 -8.30 8.87
C ASN A 35 -10.93 -9.46 9.28
N GLU A 36 -10.40 -10.44 10.00
CA GLU A 36 -11.15 -11.63 10.47
C GLU A 36 -12.39 -11.27 11.31
N LEU A 37 -12.41 -10.09 11.94
CA LEU A 37 -13.50 -9.63 12.80
C LEU A 37 -14.54 -8.78 12.06
N LYS A 38 -14.33 -8.46 10.78
CA LYS A 38 -15.29 -7.69 9.99
C LYS A 38 -15.71 -8.49 8.76
N SER A 39 -16.98 -8.38 8.40
CA SER A 39 -17.54 -9.00 7.19
C SER A 39 -16.94 -8.42 5.90
N GLU A 40 -16.42 -7.19 5.94
CA GLU A 40 -15.98 -6.46 4.75
C GLU A 40 -14.50 -6.06 4.82
N PRO A 41 -13.75 -6.22 3.70
CA PRO A 41 -12.37 -5.77 3.59
C PRO A 41 -12.28 -4.24 3.59
N TRP A 42 -11.12 -3.70 3.98
CA TRP A 42 -10.81 -2.28 3.77
C TRP A 42 -9.87 -2.11 2.59
N ALA A 43 -10.23 -1.24 1.66
CA ALA A 43 -9.36 -0.83 0.56
C ALA A 43 -8.73 0.52 0.87
N PHE A 44 -7.44 0.65 0.56
CA PHE A 44 -6.70 1.91 0.62
C PHE A 44 -6.09 2.17 -0.73
N VAL A 45 -6.39 3.32 -1.32
CA VAL A 45 -5.99 3.69 -2.69
C VAL A 45 -4.97 4.81 -2.60
N LEU A 46 -3.76 4.61 -3.13
CA LEU A 46 -2.67 5.59 -3.04
C LEU A 46 -1.96 5.74 -4.38
N LYS A 47 -1.35 6.92 -4.59
CA LYS A 47 -0.36 7.09 -5.66
C LYS A 47 1.01 6.61 -5.20
N LYS A 48 1.87 6.28 -6.16
CA LYS A 48 3.27 5.89 -5.93
C LYS A 48 4.03 6.88 -5.04
N GLU A 49 3.82 8.18 -5.24
CA GLU A 49 4.54 9.24 -4.52
C GLU A 49 4.20 9.20 -3.03
N ASN A 50 2.91 9.06 -2.70
CA ASN A 50 2.45 8.96 -1.31
C ASN A 50 3.06 7.76 -0.59
N ILE A 51 3.28 6.65 -1.32
CA ILE A 51 3.93 5.46 -0.76
C ILE A 51 5.40 5.73 -0.47
N ILE A 52 6.15 6.21 -1.47
CA ILE A 52 7.61 6.38 -1.35
C ILE A 52 7.97 7.27 -0.15
N GLU A 53 7.22 8.35 0.08
CA GLU A 53 7.42 9.27 1.21
C GLU A 53 7.24 8.61 2.59
N LYS A 54 6.48 7.53 2.68
CA LYS A 54 6.12 6.87 3.95
C LYS A 54 6.77 5.51 4.13
N LEU A 55 7.61 5.06 3.20
CA LEU A 55 8.33 3.80 3.34
C LEU A 55 9.41 3.89 4.41
N VAL A 56 9.42 2.89 5.29
CA VAL A 56 10.45 2.70 6.30
C VAL A 56 11.41 1.62 5.82
N LYS A 57 12.69 1.97 5.72
CA LYS A 57 13.79 1.02 5.49
C LYS A 57 14.05 0.21 6.76
N ARG A 58 14.10 -1.11 6.63
CA ARG A 58 14.54 -2.05 7.67
C ARG A 58 15.73 -2.85 7.18
N ASP A 59 16.77 -2.91 7.99
CA ASP A 59 17.93 -3.78 7.78
C ASP A 59 17.89 -4.90 8.83
N LYS A 60 17.93 -6.15 8.38
CA LYS A 60 18.06 -7.32 9.25
C LYS A 60 18.97 -8.32 8.58
N ASN A 61 20.04 -8.74 9.25
CA ASN A 61 21.00 -9.72 8.73
C ASN A 61 21.55 -9.35 7.33
N ARG A 62 21.86 -8.06 7.12
CA ARG A 62 22.31 -7.49 5.82
C ARG A 62 21.27 -7.57 4.69
N LYS A 63 20.01 -7.86 5.01
CA LYS A 63 18.89 -7.82 4.06
C LYS A 63 18.08 -6.55 4.31
N VAL A 64 18.08 -5.67 3.31
CA VAL A 64 17.26 -4.45 3.29
C VAL A 64 15.85 -4.79 2.83
N SER A 65 14.85 -4.20 3.49
CA SER A 65 13.45 -4.28 3.11
C SER A 65 12.73 -2.98 3.40
N TYR A 66 11.75 -2.63 2.57
CA TYR A 66 10.95 -1.42 2.68
C TYR A 66 9.52 -1.78 3.05
N TRP A 67 8.97 -1.06 4.02
CA TRP A 67 7.67 -1.35 4.58
C TRP A 67 6.86 -0.08 4.82
N LEU A 68 5.55 -0.15 4.59
CA LEU A 68 4.61 0.89 4.99
C LEU A 68 3.89 0.44 6.27
N ASN A 69 4.15 1.16 7.36
CA ASN A 69 3.71 0.76 8.71
C ASN A 69 2.73 1.77 9.34
N ASP A 70 2.62 2.98 8.78
CA ASP A 70 1.83 4.07 9.33
C ASP A 70 0.34 3.86 9.05
N ARG A 71 -0.39 3.40 10.07
CA ARG A 71 -1.82 3.11 9.99
C ARG A 71 -2.67 4.37 9.94
N LYS A 72 -2.23 5.45 10.59
CA LYS A 72 -2.96 6.72 10.59
C LYS A 72 -2.91 7.31 9.20
N PHE A 73 -1.71 7.36 8.63
CA PHE A 73 -1.53 7.73 7.23
C PHE A 73 -2.40 6.88 6.28
N LEU A 74 -2.32 5.54 6.37
CA LEU A 74 -3.13 4.67 5.52
C LEU A 74 -4.64 4.94 5.64
N SER A 75 -5.13 5.25 6.84
CA SER A 75 -6.56 5.51 7.06
C SER A 75 -7.11 6.72 6.32
N GLU A 76 -6.25 7.69 5.96
CA GLU A 76 -6.62 8.87 5.15
C GLU A 76 -6.98 8.48 3.70
N PHE A 77 -6.51 7.32 3.25
CA PHE A 77 -6.69 6.80 1.89
C PHE A 77 -7.77 5.72 1.78
N LYS A 78 -8.54 5.50 2.86
CA LYS A 78 -9.58 4.47 2.88
C LYS A 78 -10.67 4.80 1.86
N ASP A 79 -10.91 3.87 0.94
CA ASP A 79 -11.93 3.94 -0.13
C ASP A 79 -11.84 5.20 -1.01
N LYS A 80 -10.64 5.80 -1.12
CA LYS A 80 -10.35 6.99 -1.95
C LYS A 80 -10.18 6.65 -3.44
N TRP A 81 -11.20 6.03 -4.01
CA TRP A 81 -11.21 5.61 -5.42
C TRP A 81 -11.11 6.79 -6.41
N ASP A 82 -11.51 7.98 -5.97
CA ASP A 82 -11.36 9.26 -6.68
C ASP A 82 -9.91 9.58 -7.07
N ILE A 83 -8.92 8.99 -6.38
CA ILE A 83 -7.50 9.11 -6.73
C ILE A 83 -7.17 8.52 -8.10
N ILE A 84 -7.84 7.41 -8.47
CA ILE A 84 -7.68 6.77 -9.78
C ILE A 84 -8.55 7.50 -10.81
N GLY A 85 -9.75 7.92 -10.41
CA GLY A 85 -10.71 8.65 -11.25
C GLY A 85 -12.11 8.04 -11.19
N TYR A 86 -13.04 8.64 -11.94
CA TYR A 86 -14.46 8.28 -11.91
C TYR A 86 -14.90 7.35 -13.06
N GLY A 87 -13.96 6.97 -13.94
CA GLY A 87 -14.29 6.33 -15.21
C GLY A 87 -14.88 7.33 -16.21
N TYR A 88 -14.74 7.02 -17.50
CA TYR A 88 -15.41 7.67 -18.62
C TYR A 88 -15.97 6.58 -19.54
#